data_AF-A0A9W8CVG1-F1
#
_entry.id   AF-A0A9W8CVG1-F1
#
_cell.length_a   1.000
_cell.length_b   1.000
_cell.length_c   1.000
_cell.angle_alpha   90.00
_cell.angle_beta   90.00
_cell.angle_gamma   90.00
#
_symmetry.space_group_name_H-M   'P 1'
#
loop_
_entity.id
_entity.type
_entity.pdbx_description
1 polymer ?
#
loop_
_entity_poly.entity_id
_entity_poly.type
_entity_poly.pdbx_seq_one_letter_code
_entity_poly.pdbx_strand_id
1 'polypeptide(L)'
;MNNKAEHPQPYRGAMYDIVLTFGDSITQFGGNPAHNGWVNSLSHLFERRMDVLNRGFSGYNTNDARGVVHLVLPRTKSLPGANPASSAATATTATTNLSRPFPNFSPKVQLLLIFFGANDAVLKPGYQHVPLDVFAANMRYLVSLVKDPESEYYSPETRVALITPPPLGESLYNRTSAGSDVNPIKRTNAMAKVYSEAVKDAANDLGVPYIDLWSSIEDRVHRAALAEQASPSAAASPYDGYERYLLDGLHLNANGNQLLFKLIESLIDSNWPELRS
;
A
#
# COMPACT_ATOMS: atom_id res chain seq x y z
N MET A 1 -13.57 -21.65 44.43
CA MET A 1 -12.93 -20.52 43.74
C MET A 1 -13.17 -20.71 42.24
N ASN A 2 -14.24 -20.10 41.71
CA ASN A 2 -14.55 -20.16 40.28
C ASN A 2 -13.88 -18.98 39.58
N ASN A 3 -12.69 -19.21 39.04
CA ASN A 3 -12.09 -18.31 38.06
C ASN A 3 -12.78 -18.56 36.72
N LYS A 4 -13.93 -17.89 36.49
CA LYS A 4 -14.40 -17.68 35.11
C LYS A 4 -13.43 -16.68 34.51
N ALA A 5 -12.56 -17.15 33.62
CA ALA A 5 -11.83 -16.26 32.72
C ALA A 5 -12.87 -15.35 32.05
N GLU A 6 -12.77 -14.04 32.29
CA GLU A 6 -13.60 -13.06 31.60
C GLU A 6 -13.38 -13.24 30.11
N HIS A 7 -14.47 -13.47 29.37
CA HIS A 7 -14.41 -13.42 27.91
C HIS A 7 -13.87 -12.04 27.50
N PRO A 8 -12.89 -11.96 26.57
CA PRO A 8 -12.42 -10.69 26.08
C PRO A 8 -13.62 -9.90 25.55
N GLN A 9 -13.72 -8.65 26.01
CA GLN A 9 -14.80 -7.75 25.61
C GLN A 9 -14.87 -7.71 24.07
N PRO A 10 -16.05 -7.84 23.44
CA PRO A 10 -16.14 -7.76 22.00
C PRO A 10 -15.62 -6.40 21.54
N TYR A 11 -14.77 -6.41 20.51
CA TYR A 11 -14.31 -5.22 19.80
C TYR A 11 -15.51 -4.29 19.53
N ARG A 12 -15.41 -3.04 19.99
CA ARG A 12 -16.51 -2.05 19.95
C ARG A 12 -16.53 -1.20 18.67
N GLY A 13 -15.61 -1.43 17.73
CA GLY A 13 -15.66 -0.79 16.42
C GLY A 13 -16.73 -1.43 15.51
N ALA A 14 -17.13 -0.72 14.45
CA ALA A 14 -17.93 -1.34 13.41
C ALA A 14 -17.07 -2.41 12.71
N MET A 15 -17.56 -3.64 12.56
CA MET A 15 -16.86 -4.74 11.86
C MET A 15 -16.56 -4.45 10.35
N TYR A 16 -16.77 -3.22 9.89
CA TYR A 16 -16.65 -2.78 8.49
C TYR A 16 -15.65 -1.62 8.35
N ASP A 17 -14.93 -1.23 9.39
CA ASP A 17 -13.88 -0.23 9.23
C ASP A 17 -12.75 -0.75 8.33
N ILE A 18 -12.07 0.15 7.64
CA ILE A 18 -11.24 -0.18 6.47
C ILE A 18 -9.78 0.18 6.70
N VAL A 19 -8.89 -0.76 6.35
CA VAL A 19 -7.51 -0.46 5.95
C VAL A 19 -7.49 -0.37 4.43
N LEU A 20 -7.23 0.82 3.90
CA LEU A 20 -7.19 1.09 2.48
C LEU A 20 -5.74 1.08 1.98
N THR A 21 -5.46 0.26 0.98
CA THR A 21 -4.16 0.26 0.31
C THR A 21 -4.33 0.86 -1.08
N PHE A 22 -3.50 1.83 -1.46
CA PHE A 22 -3.56 2.51 -2.75
C PHE A 22 -2.18 2.55 -3.39
N GLY A 23 -2.05 1.93 -4.57
CA GLY A 23 -0.75 1.79 -5.20
C GLY A 23 -0.80 1.23 -6.61
N ASP A 24 0.35 0.77 -7.08
CA ASP A 24 0.53 0.21 -8.43
C ASP A 24 0.39 -1.34 -8.47
N SER A 25 1.08 -1.98 -9.42
CA SER A 25 1.11 -3.44 -9.58
C SER A 25 1.62 -4.16 -8.33
N ILE A 26 2.54 -3.59 -7.56
CA ILE A 26 3.07 -4.21 -6.34
C ILE A 26 1.97 -4.30 -5.27
N THR A 27 1.11 -3.29 -5.19
CA THR A 27 -0.07 -3.32 -4.32
C THR A 27 -1.12 -4.30 -4.86
N GLN A 28 -1.35 -4.30 -6.18
CA GLN A 28 -2.33 -5.20 -6.80
C GLN A 28 -1.96 -6.67 -6.55
N PHE A 29 -0.69 -7.02 -6.75
CA PHE A 29 -0.16 -8.37 -6.51
C PHE A 29 0.04 -8.69 -5.04
N GLY A 30 0.04 -7.69 -4.16
CA GLY A 30 0.02 -7.89 -2.72
C GLY A 30 -1.23 -8.64 -2.21
N GLY A 31 -2.27 -8.79 -3.03
CA GLY A 31 -3.41 -9.67 -2.73
C GLY A 31 -3.21 -11.14 -3.11
N ASN A 32 -2.10 -11.51 -3.78
CA ASN A 32 -1.91 -12.85 -4.32
C ASN A 32 -1.45 -13.85 -3.24
N PRO A 33 -2.26 -14.88 -2.90
CA PRO A 33 -1.88 -15.87 -1.89
C PRO A 33 -0.69 -16.75 -2.31
N ALA A 34 -0.44 -16.94 -3.61
CA ALA A 34 0.69 -17.74 -4.10
C ALA A 34 2.06 -17.11 -3.78
N HIS A 35 2.08 -15.82 -3.45
CA HIS A 35 3.29 -15.08 -3.08
C HIS A 35 3.24 -14.55 -1.66
N ASN A 36 2.37 -15.09 -0.79
CA ASN A 36 2.15 -14.57 0.56
C ASN A 36 1.98 -13.05 0.56
N GLY A 37 1.15 -12.55 -0.37
CA GLY A 37 1.06 -11.11 -0.65
C GLY A 37 0.80 -10.28 0.61
N TRP A 38 1.48 -9.14 0.74
CA TRP A 38 1.43 -8.32 1.96
C TRP A 38 0.03 -7.80 2.30
N VAL A 39 -0.80 -7.49 1.29
CA VAL A 39 -2.21 -7.11 1.48
C VAL A 39 -3.02 -8.29 2.01
N ASN A 40 -2.80 -9.50 1.48
CA ASN A 40 -3.43 -10.71 2.01
C ASN A 40 -3.01 -11.00 3.46
N SER A 41 -1.73 -10.80 3.80
CA SER A 41 -1.26 -10.90 5.19
C SER A 41 -1.90 -9.85 6.10
N LEU A 42 -2.12 -8.63 5.63
CA LEU A 42 -2.89 -7.62 6.38
C LEU A 42 -4.35 -8.04 6.58
N SER A 43 -5.00 -8.64 5.57
CA SER A 43 -6.37 -9.14 5.71
C SER A 43 -6.49 -10.17 6.82
N HIS A 44 -5.53 -11.10 6.89
CA HIS A 44 -5.47 -12.05 8.01
C HIS A 44 -5.18 -11.35 9.34
N LEU A 45 -4.27 -10.37 9.33
CA LEU A 45 -3.89 -9.61 10.51
C LEU A 45 -5.07 -8.86 11.15
N PHE A 46 -5.95 -8.29 10.33
CA PHE A 46 -7.12 -7.52 10.75
C PHE A 46 -8.42 -8.31 10.76
N GLU A 47 -8.35 -9.63 10.60
CA GLU A 47 -9.50 -10.52 10.60
C GLU A 47 -10.41 -10.26 11.80
N ARG A 48 -11.72 -10.13 11.51
CA ARG A 48 -12.80 -9.80 12.47
C ARG A 48 -12.70 -8.42 13.14
N ARG A 49 -11.89 -7.50 12.60
CA ARG A 49 -11.78 -6.11 13.10
C ARG A 49 -11.94 -5.07 12.01
N MET A 50 -11.24 -5.25 10.90
CA MET A 50 -11.27 -4.32 9.76
C MET A 50 -11.17 -5.09 8.44
N ASP A 51 -11.81 -4.56 7.41
CA ASP A 51 -11.64 -5.02 6.03
C ASP A 51 -10.39 -4.36 5.42
N VAL A 52 -9.59 -5.14 4.70
CA VAL A 52 -8.45 -4.61 3.96
C VAL A 52 -8.82 -4.51 2.49
N LEU A 53 -8.88 -3.29 1.97
CA LEU A 53 -9.22 -3.04 0.58
C LEU A 53 -7.97 -2.87 -0.27
N ASN A 54 -7.84 -3.73 -1.28
CA ASN A 54 -6.80 -3.63 -2.31
C ASN A 54 -7.24 -2.65 -3.40
N ARG A 55 -6.59 -1.49 -3.48
CA ARG A 55 -6.67 -0.54 -4.60
C ARG A 55 -5.32 -0.39 -5.28
N GLY A 56 -4.69 -1.52 -5.60
CA GLY A 56 -3.54 -1.58 -6.48
C GLY A 56 -3.96 -1.57 -7.95
N PHE A 57 -3.30 -0.73 -8.75
CA PHE A 57 -3.58 -0.57 -10.18
C PHE A 57 -2.32 -0.85 -11.00
N SER A 58 -2.25 -2.04 -11.59
CA SER A 58 -1.08 -2.45 -12.38
C SER A 58 -0.81 -1.47 -13.53
N GLY A 59 0.45 -1.04 -13.64
CA GLY A 59 0.92 -0.10 -14.65
C GLY A 59 0.74 1.38 -14.31
N TYR A 60 0.04 1.72 -13.23
CA TYR A 60 -0.25 3.12 -12.89
C TYR A 60 0.96 3.82 -12.29
N ASN A 61 1.17 5.07 -12.67
CA ASN A 61 2.05 6.01 -11.96
C ASN A 61 1.22 6.99 -11.12
N THR A 62 1.88 7.96 -10.48
CA THR A 62 1.17 8.94 -9.64
C THR A 62 0.28 9.91 -10.41
N ASN A 63 0.51 10.17 -11.70
CA ASN A 63 -0.41 10.97 -12.52
C ASN A 63 -1.73 10.22 -12.74
N ASP A 64 -1.66 8.92 -13.04
CA ASP A 64 -2.85 8.06 -13.15
C ASP A 64 -3.59 7.98 -11.81
N ALA A 65 -2.85 7.86 -10.71
CA ALA A 65 -3.40 7.84 -9.36
C ALA A 65 -4.26 9.09 -9.06
N ARG A 66 -3.81 10.28 -9.47
CA ARG A 66 -4.61 11.52 -9.36
C ARG A 66 -5.91 11.44 -10.16
N GLY A 67 -5.86 10.83 -11.34
CA GLY A 67 -7.03 10.65 -12.19
C GLY A 67 -8.11 9.77 -11.54
N VAL A 68 -7.70 8.76 -10.75
CA VAL A 68 -8.64 7.77 -10.18
C VAL A 68 -8.90 7.91 -8.68
N VAL A 69 -8.26 8.84 -7.98
CA VAL A 69 -8.38 8.97 -6.53
C VAL A 69 -9.83 9.16 -6.06
N HIS A 70 -10.68 9.78 -6.89
CA HIS A 70 -12.10 9.95 -6.62
C HIS A 70 -12.92 8.65 -6.62
N LEU A 71 -12.39 7.57 -7.20
CA LEU A 71 -12.96 6.23 -7.16
C LEU A 71 -12.40 5.40 -5.99
N VAL A 72 -11.33 5.88 -5.36
CA VAL A 72 -10.59 5.16 -4.32
C VAL A 72 -10.95 5.68 -2.93
N LEU A 73 -10.94 7.00 -2.74
CA LEU A 73 -11.23 7.63 -1.46
C LEU A 73 -12.73 7.92 -1.32
N PRO A 74 -13.35 7.54 -0.18
CA PRO A 74 -14.73 7.92 0.10
C PRO A 74 -14.81 9.43 0.38
N ARG A 75 -15.83 10.09 -0.18
CA ARG A 75 -16.15 11.48 0.19
C ARG A 75 -16.67 11.52 1.62
N THR A 76 -16.11 12.42 2.42
CA THR A 76 -16.50 12.59 3.83
C THR A 76 -17.38 13.82 4.04
N LYS A 77 -17.26 14.82 3.17
CA LYS A 77 -18.18 15.97 3.12
C LYS A 77 -19.41 15.62 2.28
N SER A 78 -20.60 15.95 2.79
CA SER A 78 -21.82 15.89 2.00
C SER A 78 -21.76 16.94 0.88
N LEU A 79 -22.23 16.57 -0.31
CA LEU A 79 -22.38 17.51 -1.41
C LEU A 79 -23.35 18.63 -0.99
N PRO A 80 -23.03 19.92 -1.26
CA PRO A 80 -24.01 21.00 -1.10
C PRO A 80 -25.25 20.68 -1.96
N GLY A 81 -26.40 20.49 -1.32
CA GLY A 81 -27.67 20.18 -1.99
C GLY A 81 -28.05 18.68 -2.06
N ALA A 82 -27.22 17.76 -1.57
CA ALA A 82 -27.64 16.39 -1.34
C ALA A 82 -28.55 16.35 -0.09
N ASN A 83 -29.86 16.50 -0.29
CA ASN A 83 -30.85 16.23 0.74
C ASN A 83 -30.62 14.81 1.30
N PRO A 84 -30.39 14.62 2.62
CA PRO A 84 -30.27 13.29 3.22
C PRO A 84 -31.56 12.45 3.14
N ALA A 85 -32.63 12.97 2.53
CA ALA A 85 -33.99 12.47 2.64
C ALA A 85 -34.67 12.15 1.28
N SER A 86 -33.98 12.15 0.14
CA SER A 86 -34.67 11.93 -1.16
C SER A 86 -34.48 10.54 -1.80
N SER A 87 -33.94 9.54 -1.09
CA SER A 87 -33.97 8.15 -1.57
C SER A 87 -34.74 7.20 -0.66
N ALA A 88 -35.65 7.71 0.17
CA ALA A 88 -36.78 6.92 0.65
C ALA A 88 -37.76 6.75 -0.52
N ALA A 89 -37.34 5.97 -1.53
CA ALA A 89 -38.25 5.42 -2.51
C ALA A 89 -39.35 4.71 -1.71
N THR A 90 -40.58 5.12 -1.95
CA THR A 90 -41.81 4.60 -1.38
C THR A 90 -41.88 3.10 -1.69
N ALA A 91 -41.26 2.28 -0.84
CA ALA A 91 -41.41 0.84 -0.88
C ALA A 91 -42.79 0.53 -0.31
N THR A 92 -43.74 0.42 -1.23
CA THR A 92 -45.09 -0.07 -0.99
C THR A 92 -45.04 -1.37 -0.18
N THR A 93 -45.97 -1.42 0.76
CA THR A 93 -46.26 -2.43 1.77
C THR A 93 -46.22 -3.88 1.26
N ALA A 94 -45.05 -4.51 1.18
CA ALA A 94 -44.88 -5.98 1.11
C ALA A 94 -43.39 -6.41 1.14
N THR A 95 -42.70 -6.29 2.28
CA THR A 95 -41.46 -7.06 2.58
C THR A 95 -41.08 -6.88 4.06
N THR A 96 -41.99 -7.21 4.95
CA THR A 96 -41.65 -7.48 6.35
C THR A 96 -40.85 -8.80 6.41
N ASN A 97 -39.63 -8.75 6.98
CA ASN A 97 -38.75 -9.89 7.32
C ASN A 97 -37.55 -10.21 6.42
N LEU A 98 -36.90 -9.22 5.81
CA LEU A 98 -35.43 -9.27 5.69
C LEU A 98 -34.87 -8.33 6.75
N SER A 99 -34.72 -8.85 7.97
CA SER A 99 -33.91 -8.23 9.02
C SER A 99 -32.58 -7.80 8.38
N ARG A 100 -32.32 -6.49 8.31
CA ARG A 100 -31.08 -5.93 7.74
C ARG A 100 -29.88 -6.73 8.28
N PRO A 101 -29.20 -7.54 7.44
CA PRO A 101 -28.12 -8.42 7.93
C PRO A 101 -26.83 -7.66 8.27
N PHE A 102 -26.79 -6.35 8.00
CA PHE A 102 -25.63 -5.49 8.19
C PHE A 102 -26.03 -4.27 9.04
N PRO A 103 -25.15 -3.79 9.96
CA PRO A 103 -25.41 -2.61 10.75
C PRO A 103 -25.47 -1.36 9.88
N ASN A 104 -26.26 -0.38 10.33
CA ASN A 104 -26.58 0.83 9.59
C ASN A 104 -25.53 1.94 9.82
N PHE A 105 -24.24 1.62 9.68
CA PHE A 105 -23.13 2.57 9.79
C PHE A 105 -22.32 2.61 8.49
N SER A 106 -21.76 3.78 8.17
CA SER A 106 -20.84 3.92 7.04
C SER A 106 -19.43 3.50 7.47
N PRO A 107 -18.77 2.57 6.76
CA PRO A 107 -17.37 2.22 6.97
C PRO A 107 -16.46 3.45 7.05
N LYS A 108 -15.57 3.51 8.05
CA LYS A 108 -14.51 4.53 8.11
C LYS A 108 -13.17 3.95 7.68
N VAL A 109 -12.39 4.73 6.93
CA VAL A 109 -10.99 4.36 6.63
C VAL A 109 -10.14 4.69 7.84
N GLN A 110 -9.67 3.68 8.56
CA GLN A 110 -8.85 3.82 9.76
C GLN A 110 -7.37 4.04 9.42
N LEU A 111 -6.90 3.38 8.35
CA LEU A 111 -5.52 3.46 7.86
C LEU A 111 -5.52 3.51 6.33
N LEU A 112 -4.77 4.45 5.76
CA LEU A 112 -4.46 4.55 4.34
C LEU A 112 -2.95 4.34 4.13
N LEU A 113 -2.59 3.32 3.35
CA LEU A 113 -1.23 3.05 2.89
C LEU A 113 -1.11 3.45 1.42
N ILE A 114 -0.22 4.38 1.11
CA ILE A 114 0.03 4.85 -0.26
C ILE A 114 1.38 4.33 -0.73
N PHE A 115 1.40 3.58 -1.84
CA PHE A 115 2.57 2.87 -2.33
C PHE A 115 2.72 2.99 -3.85
N PHE A 116 3.45 4.03 -4.26
CA PHE A 116 3.75 4.36 -5.67
C PHE A 116 5.23 4.72 -5.84
N GLY A 117 5.66 4.86 -7.09
CA GLY A 117 7.00 5.33 -7.45
C GLY A 117 7.76 4.37 -8.38
N ALA A 118 7.42 3.08 -8.40
CA ALA A 118 8.09 2.09 -9.24
C ALA A 118 7.92 2.39 -10.74
N ASN A 119 6.71 2.79 -11.13
CA ASN A 119 6.39 3.17 -12.51
C ASN A 119 6.83 4.59 -12.83
N ASP A 120 6.71 5.53 -11.89
CA ASP A 120 7.18 6.90 -12.01
C ASP A 120 8.69 6.99 -12.29
N ALA A 121 9.47 6.10 -11.64
CA ALA A 121 10.93 6.01 -11.76
C ALA A 121 11.44 5.40 -13.07
N VAL A 122 10.54 5.03 -14.00
CA VAL A 122 10.93 4.63 -15.35
C VAL A 122 11.76 5.72 -16.01
N LEU A 123 12.86 5.38 -16.69
CA LEU A 123 13.67 6.35 -17.41
C LEU A 123 12.99 6.82 -18.69
N LYS A 124 13.25 8.07 -19.09
CA LYS A 124 12.84 8.58 -20.40
C LYS A 124 13.46 7.73 -21.53
N PRO A 125 12.73 7.49 -22.64
CA PRO A 125 11.40 8.03 -22.98
C PRO A 125 10.22 7.14 -22.51
N GLY A 126 10.39 6.27 -21.51
CA GLY A 126 9.34 5.34 -21.09
C GLY A 126 8.05 6.05 -20.66
N TYR A 127 6.91 5.57 -21.14
CA TYR A 127 5.60 6.24 -21.02
C TYR A 127 5.10 6.41 -19.58
N GLN A 128 5.58 5.57 -18.65
CA GLN A 128 5.20 5.64 -17.24
C GLN A 128 5.97 6.72 -16.46
N HIS A 129 7.04 7.27 -17.03
CA HIS A 129 7.89 8.24 -16.36
C HIS A 129 7.10 9.48 -15.91
N VAL A 130 7.27 9.84 -14.63
CA VAL A 130 6.76 11.09 -14.08
C VAL A 130 7.93 11.91 -13.58
N PRO A 131 8.16 13.16 -14.03
CA PRO A 131 9.24 14.00 -13.52
C PRO A 131 9.28 14.07 -12.00
N LEU A 132 10.47 14.07 -11.39
CA LEU A 132 10.64 13.90 -9.94
C LEU A 132 9.89 14.96 -9.12
N ASP A 133 9.90 16.21 -9.55
CA ASP A 133 9.17 17.32 -8.94
C ASP A 133 7.65 17.11 -9.00
N VAL A 134 7.15 16.65 -10.15
CA VAL A 134 5.73 16.29 -10.33
C VAL A 134 5.35 15.10 -9.46
N PHE A 135 6.17 14.05 -9.43
CA PHE A 135 5.97 12.89 -8.56
C PHE A 135 5.89 13.30 -7.09
N ALA A 136 6.84 14.10 -6.61
CA ALA A 136 6.87 14.57 -5.24
C ALA A 136 5.65 15.45 -4.91
N ALA A 137 5.20 16.30 -5.85
CA ALA A 137 3.97 17.07 -5.71
C ALA A 137 2.72 16.16 -5.66
N ASN A 138 2.69 15.10 -6.46
CA ASN A 138 1.60 14.13 -6.46
C ASN A 138 1.51 13.37 -5.15
N MET A 139 2.64 12.90 -4.61
CA MET A 139 2.67 12.23 -3.30
C MET A 139 2.12 13.14 -2.20
N ARG A 140 2.54 14.42 -2.17
CA ARG A 140 2.03 15.40 -1.20
C ARG A 140 0.52 15.63 -1.37
N TYR A 141 0.05 15.76 -2.61
CA TYR A 141 -1.36 15.92 -2.91
C TYR A 141 -2.20 14.72 -2.45
N LEU A 142 -1.76 13.48 -2.69
CA LEU A 142 -2.53 12.30 -2.31
C LEU A 142 -2.74 12.22 -0.79
N VAL A 143 -1.74 12.62 0.00
CA VAL A 143 -1.88 12.72 1.47
C VAL A 143 -2.77 13.90 1.87
N SER A 144 -2.59 15.07 1.22
CA SER A 144 -3.36 16.27 1.55
C SER A 144 -4.86 16.08 1.32
N LEU A 145 -5.27 15.24 0.37
CA LEU A 145 -6.68 14.91 0.17
C LEU A 145 -7.37 14.40 1.44
N VAL A 146 -6.66 13.68 2.31
CA VAL A 146 -7.25 13.13 3.53
C VAL A 146 -7.00 14.04 4.74
N LYS A 147 -5.94 14.86 4.69
CA LYS A 147 -5.47 15.67 5.83
C LYS A 147 -5.92 17.13 5.79
N ASP A 148 -6.23 17.69 4.63
CA ASP A 148 -6.64 19.09 4.48
C ASP A 148 -8.12 19.25 4.84
N PRO A 149 -8.48 20.08 5.85
CA PRO A 149 -9.87 20.37 6.21
C PRO A 149 -10.74 20.86 5.06
N GLU A 150 -10.18 21.45 4.01
CA GLU A 150 -10.92 21.94 2.85
C GLU A 150 -11.24 20.83 1.83
N SER A 151 -10.51 19.72 1.85
CA SER A 151 -10.73 18.59 0.93
C SER A 151 -12.11 17.94 1.05
N GLU A 152 -12.65 17.46 -0.07
CA GLU A 152 -13.87 16.63 -0.12
C GLU A 152 -13.71 15.27 0.59
N TYR A 153 -12.45 14.83 0.77
CA TYR A 153 -12.07 13.55 1.37
C TYR A 153 -11.49 13.71 2.78
N TYR A 154 -11.58 14.91 3.37
CA TYR A 154 -11.00 15.22 4.68
C TYR A 154 -11.46 14.21 5.74
N SER A 155 -10.51 13.48 6.32
CA SER A 155 -10.77 12.51 7.37
C SER A 155 -9.67 12.64 8.44
N PRO A 156 -9.88 13.49 9.47
CA PRO A 156 -8.86 13.72 10.49
C PRO A 156 -8.53 12.45 11.28
N GLU A 157 -9.45 11.51 11.34
CA GLU A 157 -9.31 10.22 12.03
C GLU A 157 -8.49 9.20 11.21
N THR A 158 -8.38 9.37 9.90
CA THR A 158 -7.63 8.44 9.05
C THR A 158 -6.13 8.61 9.25
N ARG A 159 -5.47 7.52 9.64
CA ARG A 159 -4.02 7.43 9.71
C ARG A 159 -3.48 7.22 8.30
N VAL A 160 -2.38 7.88 7.95
CA VAL A 160 -1.78 7.81 6.61
C VAL A 160 -0.32 7.46 6.76
N ALA A 161 0.15 6.48 5.98
CA ALA A 161 1.58 6.22 5.82
C ALA A 161 1.94 6.06 4.35
N LEU A 162 3.17 6.49 4.01
CA LEU A 162 3.75 6.26 2.68
C LEU A 162 4.66 5.04 2.69
N ILE A 163 4.76 4.35 1.55
CA ILE A 163 5.70 3.24 1.34
C ILE A 163 6.56 3.61 0.14
N THR A 164 7.89 3.61 0.31
CA THR A 164 8.81 3.88 -0.80
C THR A 164 8.75 2.77 -1.84
N PRO A 165 8.99 3.03 -3.14
CA PRO A 165 9.20 1.96 -4.12
C PRO A 165 10.31 0.99 -3.64
N PRO A 166 10.24 -0.30 -3.99
CA PRO A 166 11.34 -1.24 -3.73
C PRO A 166 12.57 -0.87 -4.58
N PRO A 167 13.77 -1.42 -4.28
CA PRO A 167 14.88 -1.34 -5.21
C PRO A 167 14.58 -2.15 -6.47
N LEU A 168 15.33 -1.86 -7.53
CA LEU A 168 15.27 -2.62 -8.78
C LEU A 168 16.48 -3.56 -8.87
N GLY A 169 16.23 -4.86 -8.92
CA GLY A 169 17.26 -5.85 -9.24
C GLY A 169 17.54 -5.88 -10.74
N GLU A 170 18.45 -5.02 -11.23
CA GLU A 170 18.71 -4.81 -12.66
C GLU A 170 19.04 -6.10 -13.43
N SER A 171 19.90 -6.96 -12.89
CA SER A 171 20.28 -8.24 -13.51
C SER A 171 19.08 -9.18 -13.65
N LEU A 172 18.25 -9.29 -12.61
CA LEU A 172 17.04 -10.11 -12.61
C LEU A 172 15.99 -9.53 -13.58
N TYR A 173 15.81 -8.21 -13.54
CA TYR A 173 14.86 -7.48 -14.38
C TYR A 173 15.17 -7.60 -15.86
N ASN A 174 16.44 -7.45 -16.23
CA ASN A 174 16.88 -7.60 -17.61
C ASN A 174 16.70 -9.05 -18.08
N ARG A 175 16.96 -10.04 -17.22
CA ARG A 175 16.79 -11.46 -17.58
C ARG A 175 15.34 -11.84 -17.87
N THR A 176 14.41 -11.36 -17.06
CA THR A 176 12.96 -11.65 -17.18
C THR A 176 12.32 -10.82 -18.30
N SER A 177 12.81 -9.61 -18.56
CA SER A 177 12.30 -8.72 -19.61
C SER A 177 12.84 -9.05 -21.01
N ALA A 178 13.96 -9.78 -21.12
CA ALA A 178 14.66 -10.10 -22.38
C ALA A 178 13.84 -10.89 -23.42
N GLY A 179 12.61 -11.30 -23.12
CA GLY A 179 11.69 -11.98 -24.06
C GLY A 179 10.57 -11.09 -24.61
N SER A 180 10.56 -9.79 -24.29
CA SER A 180 9.51 -8.87 -24.76
C SER A 180 10.01 -8.01 -25.93
N ASP A 181 9.38 -8.14 -27.10
CA ASP A 181 9.66 -7.35 -28.32
C ASP A 181 9.29 -5.86 -28.20
N VAL A 182 8.89 -5.43 -26.99
CA VAL A 182 8.52 -4.06 -26.68
C VAL A 182 9.76 -3.39 -26.11
N ASN A 183 10.27 -2.39 -26.84
CA ASN A 183 11.35 -1.47 -26.47
C ASN A 183 11.60 -1.46 -24.94
N PRO A 184 12.74 -1.98 -24.44
CA PRO A 184 12.89 -2.24 -23.02
C PRO A 184 12.81 -0.92 -22.26
N ILE A 185 11.71 -0.75 -21.53
CA ILE A 185 11.53 0.37 -20.62
C ILE A 185 12.72 0.34 -19.66
N LYS A 186 13.65 1.29 -19.80
CA LYS A 186 14.86 1.30 -18.99
C LYS A 186 14.49 1.72 -17.57
N ARG A 187 14.75 0.84 -16.62
CA ARG A 187 14.65 1.07 -15.17
C ARG A 187 16.04 0.87 -14.59
N THR A 188 16.38 1.60 -13.52
CA THR A 188 17.65 1.41 -12.78
C THR A 188 17.39 1.48 -11.28
N ASN A 189 18.21 0.80 -10.49
CA ASN A 189 18.11 0.91 -9.03
C ASN A 189 18.45 2.31 -8.54
N ALA A 190 19.40 2.97 -9.22
CA ALA A 190 19.77 4.35 -8.94
C ALA A 190 18.57 5.31 -9.08
N MET A 191 17.74 5.15 -10.12
CA MET A 191 16.54 5.97 -10.27
C MET A 191 15.46 5.58 -9.24
N ALA A 192 15.27 4.30 -8.95
CA ALA A 192 14.36 3.85 -7.89
C ALA A 192 14.70 4.50 -6.54
N LYS A 193 16.00 4.62 -6.21
CA LYS A 193 16.48 5.32 -5.02
C LYS A 193 16.06 6.79 -5.00
N VAL A 194 16.22 7.50 -6.11
CA VAL A 194 15.84 8.93 -6.20
C VAL A 194 14.35 9.14 -5.89
N TYR A 195 13.48 8.26 -6.40
CA TYR A 195 12.05 8.33 -6.11
C TYR A 195 11.72 7.86 -4.69
N SER A 196 12.48 6.89 -4.14
CA SER A 196 12.39 6.51 -2.73
C SER A 196 12.65 7.69 -1.80
N GLU A 197 13.74 8.44 -2.02
CA GLU A 197 14.04 9.63 -1.21
C GLU A 197 12.95 10.71 -1.36
N ALA A 198 12.40 10.92 -2.56
CA ALA A 198 11.29 11.86 -2.74
C ALA A 198 10.01 11.46 -1.98
N VAL A 199 9.73 10.17 -1.79
CA VAL A 199 8.63 9.70 -0.91
C VAL A 199 8.92 10.03 0.54
N LYS A 200 10.16 9.82 1.00
CA LYS A 200 10.60 10.12 2.38
C LYS A 200 10.50 11.61 2.67
N ASP A 201 10.97 12.45 1.75
CA ASP A 201 10.86 13.91 1.85
C ASP A 201 9.40 14.36 1.91
N ALA A 202 8.54 13.83 1.03
CA ALA A 202 7.11 14.14 1.07
C ALA A 202 6.43 13.73 2.38
N ALA A 203 6.81 12.57 2.94
CA ALA A 203 6.30 12.11 4.22
C ALA A 203 6.72 13.04 5.37
N ASN A 204 8.01 13.42 5.40
CA ASN A 204 8.57 14.34 6.40
C ASN A 204 7.90 15.71 6.35
N ASP A 205 7.74 16.30 5.15
CA ASP A 205 7.12 17.60 4.96
C ASP A 205 5.68 17.66 5.50
N LEU A 206 4.97 16.53 5.40
CA LEU A 206 3.57 16.41 5.81
C LEU A 206 3.41 15.86 7.24
N GLY A 207 4.51 15.52 7.91
CA GLY A 207 4.49 14.92 9.25
C GLY A 207 3.77 13.58 9.31
N VAL A 208 3.85 12.76 8.26
CA VAL A 208 3.26 11.40 8.23
C VAL A 208 4.36 10.33 8.28
N PRO A 209 4.11 9.18 8.94
CA PRO A 209 5.06 8.06 8.92
C PRO A 209 5.29 7.49 7.52
N TYR A 210 6.44 6.86 7.30
CA TYR A 210 6.73 6.13 6.08
C TYR A 210 7.49 4.82 6.34
N ILE A 211 7.44 3.92 5.36
CA ILE A 211 8.22 2.68 5.30
C ILE A 211 9.28 2.82 4.20
N ASP A 212 10.55 2.80 4.58
CA ASP A 212 11.68 2.75 3.65
C ASP A 212 11.95 1.31 3.20
N LEU A 213 11.12 0.84 2.26
CA LEU A 213 11.24 -0.50 1.68
C LEU A 213 12.49 -0.60 0.80
N TRP A 214 12.89 0.49 0.15
CA TRP A 214 14.08 0.54 -0.70
C TRP A 214 15.32 0.15 0.12
N SER A 215 15.61 0.90 1.17
CA SER A 215 16.77 0.66 2.04
C SER A 215 16.66 -0.67 2.76
N SER A 216 15.45 -1.08 3.15
CA SER A 216 15.21 -2.34 3.85
C SER A 216 15.63 -3.58 3.04
N ILE A 217 15.39 -3.57 1.72
CA ILE A 217 15.81 -4.64 0.81
C ILE A 217 17.30 -4.51 0.47
N GLU A 218 17.77 -3.30 0.15
CA GLU A 218 19.19 -3.04 -0.16
C GLU A 218 20.12 -3.50 0.96
N ASP A 219 19.81 -3.16 2.21
CA ASP A 219 20.59 -3.59 3.38
C ASP A 219 20.67 -5.11 3.52
N ARG A 220 19.59 -5.82 3.17
CA ARG A 220 19.53 -7.28 3.25
C ARG A 220 20.32 -7.93 2.13
N VAL A 221 20.20 -7.40 0.92
CA VAL A 221 20.97 -7.84 -0.25
C VAL A 221 22.46 -7.60 -0.01
N HIS A 222 22.85 -6.41 0.46
CA HIS A 222 24.24 -6.08 0.75
C HIS A 222 24.84 -6.96 1.87
N ARG A 223 24.12 -7.15 2.98
CA ARG A 223 24.58 -8.05 4.06
C ARG A 223 24.74 -9.49 3.59
N ALA A 224 23.84 -9.98 2.73
CA ALA A 224 23.96 -11.31 2.15
C ALA A 224 25.21 -11.45 1.27
N ALA A 225 25.47 -10.46 0.40
CA ALA A 225 26.65 -10.44 -0.45
C ALA A 225 27.96 -10.44 0.37
N LEU A 226 28.03 -9.66 1.46
CA LEU A 226 29.18 -9.67 2.37
C LEU A 226 29.38 -11.03 3.05
N ALA A 227 28.29 -11.70 3.44
CA ALA A 227 28.35 -13.03 4.06
C ALA A 227 28.83 -14.11 3.08
N GLU A 228 28.41 -14.04 1.81
CA GLU A 228 28.88 -14.94 0.74
C GLU A 228 30.38 -14.76 0.45
N GLN A 229 30.85 -13.51 0.40
CA GLN A 229 32.27 -13.21 0.24
C GLN A 229 33.11 -13.75 1.41
N ALA A 230 32.56 -13.72 2.62
CA ALA A 230 33.22 -14.25 3.81
C ALA A 230 33.25 -15.79 3.87
N SER A 231 32.38 -16.49 3.13
CA SER A 231 32.30 -17.96 3.09
C SER A 231 32.13 -18.48 1.65
N PRO A 232 33.22 -18.59 0.87
CA PRO A 232 33.19 -18.84 -0.58
C PRO A 232 32.64 -20.21 -1.03
N SER A 233 32.18 -21.05 -0.11
CA SER A 233 31.56 -22.35 -0.43
C SER A 233 30.09 -22.22 -0.84
N ALA A 234 29.46 -21.05 -0.65
CA ALA A 234 28.10 -20.79 -1.12
C ALA A 234 28.12 -20.45 -2.61
N ALA A 235 27.20 -21.03 -3.38
CA ALA A 235 26.98 -20.61 -4.76
C ALA A 235 26.60 -19.12 -4.78
N ALA A 236 27.28 -18.33 -5.62
CA ALA A 236 26.99 -16.92 -5.76
C ALA A 236 25.53 -16.71 -6.17
N SER A 237 24.88 -15.71 -5.59
CA SER A 237 23.53 -15.33 -5.98
C SER A 237 23.48 -14.97 -7.48
N PRO A 238 22.61 -15.60 -8.29
CA PRO A 238 22.64 -15.45 -9.74
C PRO A 238 22.19 -14.08 -10.23
N TYR A 239 21.51 -13.29 -9.39
CA TYR A 239 21.01 -11.96 -9.73
C TYR A 239 21.27 -10.95 -8.61
N ASP A 240 22.51 -10.94 -8.14
CA ASP A 240 23.04 -9.99 -7.14
C ASP A 240 22.31 -10.03 -5.79
N GLY A 241 21.52 -11.08 -5.52
CA GLY A 241 20.80 -11.30 -4.26
C GLY A 241 19.38 -10.75 -4.27
N TYR A 242 18.99 -9.98 -5.29
CA TYR A 242 17.63 -9.43 -5.40
C TYR A 242 16.56 -10.51 -5.60
N GLU A 243 16.91 -11.66 -6.19
CA GLU A 243 16.00 -12.80 -6.36
C GLU A 243 15.46 -13.35 -5.03
N ARG A 244 16.12 -13.02 -3.91
CA ARG A 244 15.67 -13.37 -2.57
C ARG A 244 14.40 -12.64 -2.18
N TYR A 245 14.16 -11.44 -2.70
CA TYR A 245 13.03 -10.58 -2.32
C TYR A 245 12.14 -10.18 -3.51
N LEU A 246 12.65 -10.26 -4.75
CA LEU A 246 11.97 -9.85 -5.97
C LEU A 246 11.77 -11.06 -6.90
N LEU A 247 10.60 -11.14 -7.55
CA LEU A 247 10.24 -12.20 -8.50
C LEU A 247 10.93 -12.01 -9.85
N ASP A 248 10.90 -10.78 -10.33
CA ASP A 248 11.31 -10.39 -11.68
C ASP A 248 12.22 -9.17 -11.67
N GLY A 249 12.84 -8.87 -10.52
CA GLY A 249 13.68 -7.71 -10.31
C GLY A 249 12.90 -6.44 -9.97
N LEU A 250 11.56 -6.49 -9.91
CA LEU A 250 10.71 -5.37 -9.51
C LEU A 250 9.62 -5.78 -8.49
N HIS A 251 8.84 -6.80 -8.79
CA HIS A 251 7.71 -7.22 -7.96
C HIS A 251 8.17 -8.09 -6.80
N LEU A 252 7.55 -7.90 -5.62
CA LEU A 252 7.90 -8.64 -4.42
C LEU A 252 7.55 -10.13 -4.56
N ASN A 253 8.49 -11.00 -4.19
CA ASN A 253 8.23 -12.43 -3.98
C ASN A 253 7.70 -12.70 -2.56
N ALA A 254 7.57 -13.96 -2.16
CA ALA A 254 7.08 -14.31 -0.82
C ALA A 254 7.88 -13.67 0.33
N ASN A 255 9.22 -13.63 0.23
CA ASN A 255 10.05 -13.01 1.26
C ASN A 255 9.96 -11.48 1.23
N GLY A 256 9.89 -10.87 0.04
CA GLY A 256 9.70 -9.43 -0.12
C GLY A 256 8.36 -8.96 0.46
N ASN A 257 7.28 -9.70 0.20
CA ASN A 257 5.96 -9.43 0.77
C ASN A 257 5.98 -9.60 2.30
N GLN A 258 6.60 -10.65 2.81
CA GLN A 258 6.72 -10.88 4.25
C GLN A 258 7.53 -9.77 4.95
N LEU A 259 8.60 -9.29 4.32
CA LEU A 259 9.38 -8.16 4.83
C LEU A 259 8.52 -6.90 4.93
N LEU A 260 7.82 -6.54 3.84
CA LEU A 260 6.95 -5.37 3.84
C LEU A 260 5.84 -5.49 4.89
N PHE A 261 5.20 -6.65 5.00
CA PHE A 261 4.21 -6.92 6.04
C PHE A 261 4.76 -6.67 7.46
N LYS A 262 5.95 -7.18 7.76
CA LYS A 262 6.61 -6.97 9.07
C LYS A 262 6.95 -5.50 9.35
N LEU A 263 7.34 -4.76 8.32
CA LEU A 263 7.58 -3.32 8.43
C LEU A 263 6.27 -2.56 8.70
N ILE A 264 5.17 -2.96 8.06
CA ILE A 264 3.84 -2.37 8.31
C ILE A 264 3.37 -2.67 9.75
N GLU A 265 3.52 -3.91 10.22
CA GLU A 265 3.23 -4.26 11.63
C GLU A 265 4.01 -3.35 12.58
N SER A 266 5.32 -3.23 12.38
CA SER A 266 6.20 -2.42 13.23
C SER A 266 5.81 -0.93 13.21
N LEU A 267 5.41 -0.42 12.03
CA LEU A 267 4.94 0.96 11.88
C LEU A 267 3.63 1.19 12.64
N ILE A 268 2.68 0.27 12.52
CA ILE A 268 1.41 0.33 13.25
C ILE A 268 1.66 0.26 14.76
N ASP A 269 2.46 -0.69 15.24
CA ASP A 269 2.75 -0.85 16.66
C ASP A 269 3.42 0.40 17.26
N SER A 270 4.27 1.08 16.49
CA SER A 270 5.01 2.25 16.96
C SER A 270 4.21 3.55 16.92
N ASN A 271 3.27 3.69 15.98
CA ASN A 271 2.55 4.95 15.75
C ASN A 271 1.09 4.90 16.19
N TRP A 272 0.45 3.74 16.02
CA TRP A 272 -1.01 3.55 16.16
C TRP A 272 -1.35 2.19 16.80
N PRO A 273 -0.81 1.87 17.99
CA PRO A 273 -1.03 0.58 18.64
C PRO A 273 -2.51 0.28 18.91
N GLU A 274 -3.38 1.29 18.98
CA GLU A 274 -4.84 1.14 19.10
C GLU A 274 -5.47 0.43 17.89
N LEU A 275 -4.84 0.44 16.71
CA LEU A 275 -5.31 -0.36 15.57
C LEU A 275 -5.08 -1.87 15.79
N ARG A 276 -4.31 -2.27 16.81
CA ARG A 276 -4.03 -3.67 17.15
C ARG A 276 -5.00 -4.27 18.17
N SER A 277 -5.74 -3.43 18.90
CA SER A 277 -6.74 -3.87 19.89
C SER A 277 -8.09 -4.26 19.29
#